data_AF-A0A2A7WR14-F1
#
_entry.id   AF-A0A2A7WR14-F1
#
_cell.length_a   1.000
_cell.length_b   1.000
_cell.length_c   1.000
_cell.angle_alpha   90.00
_cell.angle_beta   90.00
_cell.angle_gamma   90.00
#
_symmetry.space_group_name_H-M   'P 1'
#
loop_
_entity.id
_entity.type
_entity.pdbx_description
1 polymer ?
#
loop_
_entity_poly.entity_id
_entity_poly.type
_entity_poly.pdbx_seq_one_letter_code
_entity_poly.pdbx_strand_id
1 'polypeptide(L)' 'MIHCEWIEFQIEHDLITEEKFEEMMNDTFQAMMVDENNFPQYIWTANYVVIVTKRIRILEEVEFIQIPRNPACE' A
#
# COMPACT_ATOMS: atom_id res chain seq x y z
N MET A 1 -12.83 4.75 -0.86
CA MET A 1 -13.34 4.15 -2.13
C MET A 1 -12.18 3.41 -2.79
N ILE A 2 -12.42 2.45 -3.70
CA ILE A 2 -11.32 1.82 -4.45
C ILE A 2 -10.98 2.70 -5.66
N HIS A 3 -9.69 2.91 -5.90
CA HIS A 3 -9.12 3.67 -7.00
C HIS A 3 -8.22 2.75 -7.84
N CYS A 4 -8.39 2.78 -9.16
CA CYS A 4 -7.52 2.04 -10.10
C CYS A 4 -6.33 2.89 -10.60
N GLU A 5 -6.23 4.13 -10.12
CA GLU A 5 -5.12 5.03 -10.36
C GLU A 5 -4.35 5.21 -9.06
N TRP A 6 -3.04 5.41 -9.18
CA TRP A 6 -2.19 5.69 -8.03
C TRP A 6 -2.52 7.05 -7.43
N ILE A 7 -2.66 7.10 -6.12
CA ILE A 7 -2.77 8.33 -5.34
C ILE A 7 -1.48 8.45 -4.53
N GLU A 8 -0.69 9.47 -4.83
CA GLU A 8 0.54 9.73 -4.09
C GLU A 8 0.25 10.01 -2.61
N PHE A 9 1.08 9.45 -1.74
CA PHE A 9 0.99 9.65 -0.30
C PHE A 9 2.38 9.82 0.30
N GLN A 10 2.44 10.41 1.49
CA GLN A 10 3.69 10.63 2.20
C GLN A 10 3.84 9.66 3.36
N ILE A 11 5.06 9.18 3.55
CA ILE A 11 5.50 8.49 4.75
C ILE A 11 6.60 9.35 5.35
N GLU A 12 6.33 9.96 6.50
CA GLU A 12 7.22 10.95 7.12
C GLU A 12 7.60 12.08 6.13
N HIS A 13 8.82 12.04 5.58
CA HIS A 13 9.36 13.03 4.65
C HIS A 13 9.57 12.49 3.23
N ASP A 14 9.17 11.23 2.97
CA ASP A 14 9.31 10.61 1.66
C ASP A 14 7.97 10.53 0.92
N LEU A 15 7.95 11.02 -0.32
CA LEU A 15 6.82 10.91 -1.23
C LEU A 15 6.85 9.54 -1.90
N ILE A 16 5.81 8.75 -1.67
CA ILE A 16 5.66 7.43 -2.26
C ILE A 16 4.88 7.54 -3.57
N THR A 17 5.62 7.46 -4.67
CA THR A 17 5.10 7.37 -6.04
C THR A 17 4.83 5.90 -6.41
N GLU A 18 4.07 5.67 -7.48
CA GLU A 18 3.80 4.32 -8.01
C GLU A 18 5.10 3.56 -8.28
N GLU A 19 6.06 4.16 -9.00
CA GLU A 19 7.35 3.55 -9.33
C GLU A 19 8.13 3.10 -8.09
N LYS A 20 8.32 3.99 -7.10
CA LYS A 20 8.96 3.65 -5.82
C LYS A 20 8.26 2.50 -5.12
N PHE A 21 6.93 2.49 -5.08
CA PHE A 21 6.18 1.42 -4.44
C PHE A 21 6.37 0.09 -5.17
N GLU A 22 6.27 0.08 -6.49
CA GLU A 22 6.47 -1.13 -7.30
C GLU A 22 7.91 -1.67 -7.17
N GLU A 23 8.92 -0.79 -7.10
CA GLU A 23 10.31 -1.16 -6.81
C GLU A 23 10.46 -1.77 -5.41
N MET A 24 9.87 -1.13 -4.39
CA MET A 24 9.91 -1.61 -3.01
C MET A 24 9.24 -2.97 -2.83
N MET A 25 8.11 -3.20 -3.52
CA MET A 25 7.35 -4.44 -3.42
C MET A 25 7.81 -5.51 -4.42
N ASN A 26 8.59 -5.12 -5.43
CA ASN A 26 8.93 -5.94 -6.60
C ASN A 26 7.70 -6.60 -7.22
N ASP A 27 6.63 -5.82 -7.39
CA ASP A 27 5.33 -6.24 -7.92
C ASP A 27 4.63 -5.05 -8.60
N THR A 28 3.62 -5.33 -9.41
CA THR A 28 2.93 -4.30 -10.22
C THR A 28 1.63 -3.85 -9.56
N PHE A 29 1.43 -2.54 -9.43
CA PHE A 29 0.22 -1.93 -8.90
C PHE A 29 -1.02 -2.25 -9.76
N GLN A 30 -2.19 -2.33 -9.12
CA GLN A 30 -3.46 -2.61 -9.77
C GLN A 30 -4.60 -1.71 -9.25
N ALA A 31 -4.67 -1.51 -7.94
CA ALA A 31 -5.65 -0.65 -7.32
C ALA A 31 -5.26 -0.32 -5.87
N MET A 32 -5.84 0.72 -5.30
CA MET A 32 -5.73 1.03 -3.87
C MET A 32 -7.06 1.45 -3.26
N MET A 33 -7.22 1.19 -1.97
CA MET A 33 -8.26 1.77 -1.14
C MET A 33 -7.61 2.75 -0.19
N VAL A 34 -8.09 3.99 -0.20
CA VAL A 34 -7.62 5.06 0.67
C VAL A 34 -8.66 5.43 1.73
N ASP A 35 -8.17 5.97 2.84
CA ASP A 35 -8.98 6.61 3.88
C ASP A 35 -9.44 8.03 3.46
N GLU A 36 -10.14 8.73 4.36
CA GLU A 36 -10.66 10.08 4.11
C GLU A 36 -9.56 11.14 3.90
N ASN A 37 -8.32 10.84 4.28
CA ASN A 37 -7.15 11.71 4.12
C ASN A 37 -6.27 11.29 2.93
N ASN A 38 -6.80 10.48 2.01
CA ASN A 38 -6.08 9.90 0.87
C ASN A 38 -4.88 9.02 1.26
N PHE A 39 -4.83 8.52 2.50
CA PHE A 39 -3.79 7.59 2.89
C PHE A 39 -4.21 6.14 2.55
N PRO A 40 -3.34 5.32 1.94
CA PRO A 40 -3.70 3.94 1.60
C PRO A 40 -3.96 3.09 2.84
N GLN A 41 -4.99 2.27 2.77
CA GLN A 41 -5.26 1.19 3.73
C GLN A 41 -4.97 -0.18 3.12
N TYR A 42 -5.29 -0.34 1.83
CA TYR A 42 -5.05 -1.55 1.06
C TYR A 42 -4.53 -1.19 -0.33
N ILE A 43 -3.52 -1.90 -0.81
CA ILE A 43 -2.99 -1.77 -2.16
C ILE A 43 -2.98 -3.16 -2.80
N TRP A 44 -3.70 -3.33 -3.88
CA TRP A 44 -3.67 -4.55 -4.69
C TRP A 44 -2.54 -4.45 -5.71
N THR A 45 -1.74 -5.50 -5.77
CA THR A 45 -0.74 -5.71 -6.81
C THR A 45 -1.13 -6.92 -7.66
N ALA A 46 -0.31 -7.27 -8.65
CA ALA A 46 -0.56 -8.45 -9.47
C ALA A 46 -0.62 -9.74 -8.63
N ASN A 47 0.22 -9.85 -7.59
CA ASN A 47 0.36 -11.08 -6.80
C ASN A 47 -0.16 -10.97 -5.36
N TYR A 48 -0.23 -9.78 -4.79
CA TYR A 48 -0.52 -9.58 -3.36
C TYR A 48 -1.63 -8.55 -3.11
N VAL A 49 -2.17 -8.59 -1.89
CA VAL A 49 -2.80 -7.43 -1.25
C VAL A 49 -1.84 -6.96 -0.17
N VAL A 50 -1.45 -5.70 -0.25
CA VAL A 50 -0.60 -5.02 0.74
C VAL A 50 -1.51 -4.24 1.68
N ILE A 51 -1.49 -4.61 2.96
CA ILE A 51 -2.19 -3.89 4.03
C ILE A 51 -1.22 -2.84 4.56
N VAL A 52 -1.64 -1.58 4.54
CA VAL A 52 -0.83 -0.46 5.00
C VAL A 52 -1.34 -0.02 6.38
N THR A 53 -0.51 -0.18 7.40
CA THR A 53 -0.88 0.14 8.79
C THR A 53 -0.05 1.30 9.31
N LYS A 54 -0.70 2.37 9.78
CA LYS A 54 -0.04 3.40 10.58
C LYS A 54 0.06 2.94 12.03
N ARG A 55 1.27 2.89 12.57
CA ARG A 55 1.50 2.68 14.00
C ARG A 55 1.75 4.03 14.65
N ILE A 56 0.76 4.50 15.41
CA ILE A 56 0.90 5.73 16.21
C ILE A 56 1.52 5.33 17.55
N ARG A 57 2.85 5.42 17.66
CA ARG A 57 3.58 5.37 18.94
C ARG A 57 4.33 6.69 19.15
N ILE A 58 5.55 6.65 19.70
CA ILE A 58 6.41 7.82 19.92
C ILE A 58 6.97 8.39 18.59
N LEU A 59 7.00 7.55 17.55
CA LEU A 59 7.31 7.89 16.15
C LEU A 59 6.18 7.35 15.27
N GLU A 60 5.83 8.08 14.20
CA GLU A 60 4.85 7.64 13.22
C GLU A 60 5.50 6.64 12.26
N GLU A 61 5.27 5.35 12.47
CA GLU A 61 5.80 4.30 11.59
C GLU A 61 4.70 3.78 10.65
N VAL A 62 5.03 3.55 9.39
CA VAL A 62 4.16 2.89 8.40
C VAL A 62 4.68 1.49 8.14
N GLU A 63 3.80 0.50 8.29
CA GLU A 63 4.09 -0.91 8.06
C GLU A 63 3.33 -1.42 6.83
N PHE A 64 4.00 -2.21 6.00
CA PHE A 64 3.44 -2.89 4.85
C PHE A 64 3.38 -4.39 5.09
N ILE A 65 2.18 -4.96 5.10
CA ILE A 65 1.97 -6.40 5.30
C ILE A 65 1.43 -6.99 4.00
N GLN A 66 2.15 -7.94 3.40
CA GLN A 66 1.73 -8.62 2.18
C GLN A 66 0.96 -9.90 2.50
N ILE A 67 -0.21 -10.07 1.88
CA ILE A 67 -0.95 -11.34 1.85
C ILE A 67 -1.18 -11.76 0.39
N PRO A 68 -1.17 -13.06 0.06
CA PRO A 68 -1.45 -13.52 -1.30
C PRO A 68 -2.80 -12.99 -1.79
N ARG A 69 -2.83 -12.44 -3.01
CA ARG A 69 -4.06 -11.88 -3.58
C ARG A 69 -5.14 -12.94 -3.73
N ASN A 70 -4.73 -14.14 -4.14
CA ASN A 70 -5.57 -15.31 -4.17
C ASN A 70 -4.93 -16.35 -3.24
N PRO A 71 -5.62 -16.77 -2.16
CA PRO A 71 -5.10 -17.81 -1.30
C PRO A 71 -5.03 -19.12 -2.10
N ALA A 72 -3.82 -19.65 -2.28
CA ALA A 72 -3.64 -21.04 -2.67
C ALA A 72 -3.73 -21.87 -1.39
N CYS A 73 -4.94 -22.27 -1.02
CA CYS A 73 -5.12 -23.29 0.01
C CYS A 73 -4.78 -24.64 -0.61
N GLU A 74 -3.74 -25.30 -0.12
CA GLU A 74 -3.52 -26.74 -0.33
C GLU A 74 -4.29 -27.56 0.71
#